data_AF-A0A7J5A714-F1
#
_entry.id   AF-A0A7J5A714-F1
#
_cell.length_a   1.000
_cell.length_b   1.000
_cell.length_c   1.000
_cell.angle_alpha   90.00
_cell.angle_beta   90.00
_cell.angle_gamma   90.00
#
_symmetry.space_group_name_H-M   'P 1'
#
loop_
_entity.id
_entity.type
_entity.pdbx_description
1 polymer ?
#
loop_
_entity_poly.entity_id
_entity_poly.type
_entity_poly.pdbx_seq_one_letter_code
_entity_poly.pdbx_strand_id
1 'polypeptide(L)'
;MTDRAERAERIRLLTEMARTMLASGADGDQVAKELLRRTDSPISAIKAVADATGVGLGDAKWVVHRNLNPEVRQAAESLWDELLDGIR
;
A
#
# COMPACT_ATOMS: atom_id res chain seq x y z
N MET A 1 17.32 -8.54 12.35
CA MET A 1 16.21 -7.63 12.68
C MET A 1 14.91 -8.41 12.55
N THR A 2 13.90 -8.16 13.37
CA THR A 2 12.64 -8.92 13.31
C THR A 2 11.83 -8.50 12.07
N ASP A 3 11.18 -9.46 11.39
CA ASP A 3 10.34 -9.23 10.20
C ASP A 3 9.34 -8.07 10.36
N ARG A 4 8.80 -7.89 11.58
CA ARG A 4 7.92 -6.76 11.92
C ARG A 4 8.60 -5.39 11.80
N ALA A 5 9.85 -5.26 12.25
CA ALA A 5 10.59 -3.99 12.22
C ALA A 5 10.96 -3.61 10.79
N GLU A 6 11.38 -4.57 9.97
CA GLU A 6 11.67 -4.36 8.55
C GLU A 6 10.41 -3.97 7.76
N ARG A 7 9.27 -4.61 8.06
CA ARG A 7 7.99 -4.23 7.47
C ARG A 7 7.55 -2.81 7.88
N ALA A 8 7.72 -2.44 9.15
CA ALA A 8 7.37 -1.10 9.63
C ALA A 8 8.23 -0.03 8.96
N GLU A 9 9.54 -0.25 8.85
CA GLU A 9 10.46 0.68 8.19
C GLU A 9 10.14 0.83 6.70
N ARG A 10 9.83 -0.28 6.02
CA ARG A 10 9.38 -0.24 4.62
C ARG A 10 8.13 0.64 4.45
N ILE A 11 7.13 0.46 5.31
CA ILE A 11 5.90 1.27 5.26
C ILE A 11 6.24 2.73 5.49
N ARG A 12 7.07 3.05 6.50
CA ARG A 12 7.51 4.43 6.78
C ARG A 12 8.11 5.12 5.55
N LEU A 13 9.06 4.46 4.88
CA LEU A 13 9.73 5.00 3.69
C LEU A 13 8.76 5.21 2.52
N LEU A 14 7.85 4.27 2.30
CA LEU A 14 6.81 4.39 1.26
C LEU A 14 5.84 5.53 1.58
N THR A 15 5.45 5.70 2.85
CA THR A 15 4.57 6.80 3.29
C THR A 15 5.22 8.16 3.07
N GLU A 16 6.51 8.32 3.38
CA GLU A 16 7.25 9.57 3.15
C GLU A 16 7.32 9.92 1.66
N MET A 17 7.55 8.92 0.81
CA MET A 17 7.52 9.08 -0.64
C MET A 17 6.14 9.51 -1.13
N ALA A 18 5.10 8.82 -0.70
CA ALA A 18 3.72 9.14 -1.06
C ALA A 18 3.34 10.58 -0.66
N ARG A 19 3.69 11.01 0.55
CA ARG A 19 3.46 12.39 1.00
C ARG A 19 4.19 13.42 0.13
N THR A 20 5.43 13.14 -0.25
CA THR A 20 6.22 14.02 -1.14
C THR A 20 5.58 14.15 -2.53
N MET A 21 5.09 13.04 -3.08
CA MET A 21 4.36 13.04 -4.36
C MET A 21 3.06 13.83 -4.27
N LEU A 22 2.25 13.61 -3.24
CA LEU A 22 1.01 14.34 -3.00
C LEU A 22 1.25 15.84 -2.86
N ALA A 23 2.28 16.24 -2.11
CA ALA A 23 2.70 17.65 -1.97
C ALA A 23 3.13 18.28 -3.30
N SER A 24 3.58 17.45 -4.26
CA SER A 24 3.93 17.86 -5.63
C SER A 24 2.73 17.83 -6.59
N GLY A 25 1.53 17.56 -6.10
CA GLY A 25 0.29 17.52 -6.89
C GLY A 25 0.00 16.18 -7.56
N ALA A 26 0.70 15.09 -7.20
CA ALA A 26 0.37 13.77 -7.70
C ALA A 26 -1.00 13.30 -7.18
N ASP A 27 -1.75 12.59 -8.02
CA ASP A 27 -2.99 11.94 -7.59
C ASP A 27 -2.74 10.55 -6.95
N GLY A 28 -3.81 9.96 -6.38
CA GLY A 28 -3.74 8.67 -5.72
C GLY A 28 -3.28 7.52 -6.62
N ASP A 29 -3.55 7.57 -7.93
CA ASP A 29 -3.11 6.54 -8.87
C ASP A 29 -1.64 6.66 -9.20
N GLN A 30 -1.16 7.87 -9.39
CA GLN A 30 0.26 8.14 -9.59
C GLN A 30 1.07 7.67 -8.38
N VAL A 31 0.59 7.98 -7.16
CA VAL A 31 1.19 7.48 -5.92
C VAL A 31 1.17 5.95 -5.88
N ALA A 32 0.00 5.31 -6.04
CA ALA A 32 -0.12 3.86 -5.95
C ALA A 32 0.77 3.14 -6.97
N LYS A 33 0.82 3.61 -8.22
CA LYS A 33 1.70 3.06 -9.26
C LYS A 33 3.17 3.15 -8.86
N GLU A 34 3.61 4.27 -8.32
CA GLU A 34 5.02 4.41 -7.91
C GLU A 34 5.33 3.51 -6.72
N LEU A 35 4.46 3.45 -5.70
CA LEU A 35 4.68 2.55 -4.56
C LEU A 35 4.75 1.09 -5.01
N LEU A 36 3.88 0.64 -5.92
CA LEU A 36 3.90 -0.71 -6.47
C LEU A 36 5.15 -1.04 -7.30
N ARG A 37 5.88 -0.04 -7.80
CA ARG A 37 7.22 -0.26 -8.41
C ARG A 37 8.34 -0.37 -7.38
N ARG A 38 8.10 0.12 -6.16
CA ARG A 38 9.09 0.18 -5.06
C ARG A 38 8.93 -0.94 -4.05
N THR A 39 7.83 -1.70 -4.12
CA THR A 39 7.61 -2.85 -3.25
C THR A 39 6.84 -3.96 -3.92
N ASP A 40 7.28 -5.20 -3.68
CA ASP A 40 6.54 -6.41 -4.05
C ASP A 40 5.43 -6.76 -3.05
N SER A 41 5.17 -5.90 -2.06
CA SER A 41 4.12 -6.09 -1.06
C SER A 41 2.97 -5.08 -1.27
N PRO A 42 1.89 -5.49 -1.96
CA PRO A 42 0.70 -4.66 -2.13
C PRO A 42 0.13 -4.14 -0.80
N ILE A 43 0.19 -4.93 0.27
CA ILE A 43 -0.29 -4.51 1.60
C ILE A 43 0.56 -3.37 2.16
N SER A 44 1.89 -3.40 1.98
CA SER A 44 2.75 -2.28 2.40
C SER A 44 2.41 -1.01 1.61
N ALA A 45 2.10 -1.14 0.30
CA ALA A 45 1.64 -0.01 -0.50
C ALA A 45 0.26 0.51 -0.01
N ILE A 46 -0.69 -0.36 0.31
CA ILE A 46 -2.02 0.04 0.85
C ILE A 46 -1.87 0.81 2.14
N LYS A 47 -1.06 0.32 3.08
CA LYS A 47 -0.81 1.00 4.35
C LYS A 47 -0.17 2.37 4.14
N ALA A 48 0.81 2.45 3.25
CA ALA A 48 1.46 3.73 2.95
C ALA A 48 0.51 4.75 2.29
N VAL A 49 -0.38 4.32 1.40
CA VAL A 49 -1.42 5.20 0.82
C VAL A 49 -2.38 5.70 1.90
N ALA A 50 -2.87 4.82 2.77
CA ALA A 50 -3.74 5.21 3.89
C ALA A 50 -3.05 6.23 4.82
N ASP A 51 -1.81 5.95 5.23
CA ASP A 51 -1.05 6.81 6.14
C ASP A 51 -0.64 8.16 5.51
N ALA A 52 -0.48 8.22 4.19
CA ALA A 52 -0.10 9.43 3.47
C ALA A 52 -1.28 10.36 3.18
N THR A 53 -2.46 9.79 2.92
CA THR A 53 -3.66 10.54 2.51
C THR A 53 -4.66 10.74 3.64
N GLY A 54 -4.58 9.94 4.71
CA GLY A 54 -5.54 9.92 5.81
C GLY A 54 -6.85 9.20 5.48
N VAL A 55 -6.98 8.56 4.31
CA VAL A 55 -8.18 7.77 3.98
C VAL A 55 -8.19 6.43 4.71
N GLY A 56 -9.37 5.80 4.78
CA GLY A 56 -9.51 4.47 5.36
C GLY A 56 -8.77 3.39 4.55
N LEU A 57 -8.40 2.30 5.22
CA LEU A 57 -7.71 1.16 4.59
C LEU A 57 -8.49 0.56 3.40
N GLY A 58 -9.82 0.60 3.43
CA GLY A 58 -10.67 0.12 2.32
C GLY A 58 -10.51 0.97 1.05
N ASP A 59 -10.50 2.30 1.19
CA ASP A 59 -10.31 3.22 0.07
C ASP A 59 -8.88 3.12 -0.48
N ALA A 60 -7.89 3.06 0.42
CA ALA A 60 -6.50 2.85 0.04
C ALA A 60 -6.31 1.50 -0.69
N LYS A 61 -6.98 0.43 -0.22
CA LYS A 61 -7.00 -0.88 -0.89
C LYS A 61 -7.54 -0.74 -2.30
N TRP A 62 -8.68 -0.07 -2.47
CA TRP A 62 -9.27 0.13 -3.79
C TRP A 62 -8.34 0.89 -4.75
N VAL A 63 -7.71 1.98 -4.29
CA VAL A 63 -6.74 2.77 -5.07
C VAL A 63 -5.53 1.93 -5.47
N VAL A 64 -4.96 1.13 -4.56
CA VAL A 64 -3.81 0.27 -4.91
C VAL A 64 -4.24 -0.86 -5.84
N HIS A 65 -5.35 -1.53 -5.56
CA HIS A 65 -5.81 -2.69 -6.32
C HIS A 65 -6.14 -2.32 -7.77
N ARG A 66 -6.78 -1.18 -8.03
CA ARG A 66 -7.11 -0.76 -9.40
C ARG A 66 -5.86 -0.54 -10.28
N ASN A 67 -4.69 -0.34 -9.66
CA ASN A 67 -3.40 -0.16 -10.33
C ASN A 67 -2.56 -1.44 -10.41
N LEU A 68 -3.01 -2.56 -9.84
CA LEU A 68 -2.39 -3.87 -9.99
C LEU A 68 -2.81 -4.55 -11.30
N ASN A 69 -1.89 -5.34 -11.86
CA ASN A 69 -2.23 -6.33 -12.87
C ASN A 69 -3.30 -7.31 -12.32
N PRO A 70 -4.25 -7.79 -13.13
CA PRO A 70 -5.36 -8.63 -12.66
C PRO A 70 -4.91 -9.87 -11.87
N GLU A 71 -3.86 -10.55 -12.32
CA GLU A 71 -3.31 -11.74 -11.66
C GLU A 71 -2.73 -11.42 -10.27
N VAL A 72 -1.99 -10.30 -10.16
CA VAL A 72 -1.41 -9.84 -8.89
C VAL A 72 -2.51 -9.34 -7.95
N ARG A 73 -3.56 -8.72 -8.48
CA ARG A 73 -4.72 -8.27 -7.71
C ARG A 73 -5.39 -9.45 -7.00
N GLN A 74 -5.59 -10.57 -7.69
CA GLN A 74 -6.23 -11.75 -7.09
C GLN A 74 -5.38 -12.32 -5.94
N ALA A 75 -4.07 -12.44 -6.14
CA ALA A 75 -3.16 -12.88 -5.08
C ALA A 75 -3.14 -11.89 -3.89
N ALA A 76 -3.19 -10.58 -4.16
CA ALA A 76 -3.25 -9.55 -3.13
C ALA A 76 -4.55 -9.56 -2.33
N GLU A 77 -5.69 -9.86 -2.96
CA GLU A 77 -6.99 -10.06 -2.29
C GLU A 77 -6.94 -11.23 -1.31
N SER A 78 -6.46 -12.41 -1.75
CA SER A 78 -6.34 -13.58 -0.85
C SER A 78 -5.46 -13.29 0.36
N LEU A 79 -4.30 -12.66 0.13
CA LEU A 79 -3.36 -12.29 1.20
C LEU A 79 -3.94 -11.23 2.16
N TRP A 80 -4.79 -10.35 1.64
CA TRP A 80 -5.49 -9.35 2.44
C TRP A 80 -6.54 -9.99 3.35
N ASP A 81 -7.31 -10.93 2.83
CA ASP A 81 -8.34 -11.63 3.58
C ASP A 81 -7.73 -12.49 4.69
N GLU A 82 -6.64 -13.22 4.39
CA GLU A 82 -5.86 -13.97 5.40
C GLU A 82 -5.38 -13.08 6.56
N LEU A 83 -4.95 -11.85 6.25
CA LEU A 83 -4.50 -10.91 7.27
C LEU A 83 -5.64 -10.38 8.14
N LEU A 84 -6.84 -10.20 7.58
CA LEU A 84 -8.00 -9.77 8.35
C LEU A 84 -8.55 -10.91 9.21
N ASP A 85 -8.55 -12.13 8.69
CA ASP A 85 -8.99 -13.32 9.42
C ASP A 85 -8.07 -13.63 10.60
N GLY A 86 -6.76 -13.41 10.47
CA GLY A 86 -5.80 -13.56 11.58
C GLY A 86 -5.90 -12.49 12.68
N ILE A 87 -6.76 -11.47 12.52
CA ILE A 87 -7.00 -10.41 13.51
C ILE A 87 -8.31 -10.67 14.30
N ARG A 88 -9.17 -11.56 13.83
CA ARG A 88 -10.41 -11.99 14.53
C ARG A 88 -10.14 -13.11 15.52
#